data_AF-A0A2D6MX18-F1
#
_entry.id   AF-A0A2D6MX18-F1
#
_cell.length_a   1.000
_cell.length_b   1.000
_cell.length_c   1.000
_cell.angle_alpha   90.00
_cell.angle_beta   90.00
_cell.angle_gamma   90.00
#
_symmetry.space_group_name_H-M   'P 1'
#
loop_
_entity.id
_entity.type
_entity.pdbx_description
1 polymer ?
#
loop_
_entity_poly.entity_id
_entity_poly.type
_entity_poly.pdbx_seq_one_letter_code
_entity_poly.pdbx_strand_id
1 'polypeptide(L)'
;MWTTIECAGHPRDMGLAQGAAAGAAIRQEVAAAGLSTQRSRVPSLRALGVGPIRGHGAGREFFRHFPHQSERLEGLARSAGVPVDSLLDLHLRIRAGGSVGGLLSRRAALRARATGGRGELKRALLERSLPLPIDGESGFILRESRPAVGFCSIEIGLPWLVSAVAGVNEGGLAVMAGPLLWGTPGREGWPPSLLLVQECLQRFEDLKGALDWCCKRPVEGEQSFVLADATGAVATVIARGRSRRAQAGEGELYIEGGEPAESEPAGKPGPTRDDSVDRVWLDPTARRLKLDAAGVAIEVGLSAEGRIRRA
;
A
#
# COMPACT_ATOMS: atom_id res chain seq x y z
N MET A 1 9.37 -12.93 -11.80
CA MET A 1 8.66 -12.21 -12.88
C MET A 1 7.57 -11.37 -12.22
N TRP A 2 7.55 -10.07 -12.49
CA TRP A 2 6.54 -9.17 -11.93
C TRP A 2 5.18 -9.38 -12.60
N THR A 3 4.14 -9.51 -11.80
CA THR A 3 2.76 -9.59 -12.31
C THR A 3 2.20 -8.18 -12.39
N THR A 4 1.78 -7.77 -13.59
CA THR A 4 1.03 -6.52 -13.78
C THR A 4 -0.46 -6.82 -13.88
N ILE A 5 -1.27 -6.12 -13.11
CA ILE A 5 -2.72 -6.36 -13.03
C ILE A 5 -3.47 -5.06 -13.35
N GLU A 6 -4.31 -5.09 -14.39
CA GLU A 6 -5.27 -4.03 -14.65
C GLU A 6 -6.52 -4.21 -13.79
N CYS A 7 -6.90 -3.15 -13.07
CA CYS A 7 -8.06 -3.11 -12.20
C CYS A 7 -8.93 -1.91 -12.60
N ALA A 8 -10.01 -2.14 -13.34
CA ALA A 8 -10.88 -1.08 -13.83
C ALA A 8 -12.33 -1.20 -13.30
N GLY A 9 -13.03 -0.07 -13.25
CA GLY A 9 -14.47 -0.02 -12.94
C GLY A 9 -14.79 0.35 -11.50
N HIS A 10 -15.93 -0.12 -10.99
CA HIS A 10 -16.33 0.15 -9.60
C HIS A 10 -15.41 -0.60 -8.62
N PRO A 11 -15.35 -0.20 -7.34
CA PRO A 11 -14.40 -0.78 -6.40
C PRO A 11 -14.50 -2.31 -6.32
N ARG A 12 -15.72 -2.86 -6.35
CA ARG A 12 -15.94 -4.31 -6.39
C ARG A 12 -15.35 -4.99 -7.64
N ASP A 13 -15.51 -4.38 -8.82
CA ASP A 13 -15.01 -4.93 -10.10
C ASP A 13 -13.49 -4.92 -10.14
N MET A 14 -12.87 -3.83 -9.66
CA MET A 14 -11.43 -3.74 -9.46
C MET A 14 -10.93 -4.87 -8.53
N GLY A 15 -11.68 -5.17 -7.47
CA GLY A 15 -11.41 -6.30 -6.59
C GLY A 15 -11.49 -7.64 -7.31
N LEU A 16 -12.55 -7.85 -8.11
CA LEU A 16 -12.74 -9.07 -8.88
C LEU A 16 -11.58 -9.31 -9.87
N ALA A 17 -11.13 -8.27 -10.57
CA ALA A 17 -10.02 -8.33 -11.51
C ALA A 17 -8.71 -8.73 -10.80
N GLN A 18 -8.38 -8.07 -9.69
CA GLN A 18 -7.21 -8.42 -8.88
C GLN A 18 -7.28 -9.85 -8.34
N GLY A 19 -8.44 -10.26 -7.83
CA GLY A 19 -8.62 -11.62 -7.30
C GLY A 19 -8.58 -12.71 -8.37
N ALA A 20 -8.99 -12.39 -9.60
CA ALA A 20 -8.90 -13.33 -10.72
C ALA A 20 -7.44 -13.54 -11.12
N ALA A 21 -6.69 -12.44 -11.27
CA ALA A 21 -5.29 -12.47 -11.68
C ALA A 21 -4.38 -13.07 -10.60
N ALA A 22 -4.64 -12.77 -9.32
CA ALA A 22 -3.75 -13.11 -8.22
C ALA A 22 -4.31 -14.20 -7.28
N GLY A 23 -5.38 -14.90 -7.67
CA GLY A 23 -6.12 -15.81 -6.80
C GLY A 23 -5.28 -16.94 -6.19
N ALA A 24 -4.29 -17.47 -6.92
CA ALA A 24 -3.39 -18.50 -6.40
C ALA A 24 -2.51 -17.97 -5.26
N ALA A 25 -1.84 -16.83 -5.49
CA ALA A 25 -1.03 -16.13 -4.50
C ALA A 25 -1.86 -15.76 -3.26
N ILE A 26 -3.07 -15.24 -3.47
CA ILE A 26 -3.99 -14.90 -2.37
C ILE A 26 -4.34 -16.12 -1.51
N ARG A 27 -4.68 -17.27 -2.12
CA ARG A 27 -5.00 -18.49 -1.37
C ARG A 27 -3.80 -19.02 -0.60
N GLN A 28 -2.61 -18.93 -1.19
CA GLN A 28 -1.36 -19.32 -0.55
C GLN A 28 -1.09 -18.48 0.70
N GLU A 29 -1.24 -17.16 0.61
CA GLU A 29 -1.08 -16.23 1.74
C GLU A 29 -2.09 -16.48 2.86
N VAL A 30 -3.36 -16.69 2.49
CA VAL A 30 -4.41 -17.05 3.45
C VAL A 30 -4.06 -18.37 4.16
N ALA A 31 -3.58 -19.38 3.43
CA ALA A 31 -3.18 -20.66 4.00
C ALA A 31 -1.97 -20.54 4.92
N ALA A 32 -0.93 -19.80 4.49
CA ALA A 32 0.29 -19.55 5.26
C ALA A 32 -0.02 -18.81 6.58
N ALA A 33 -1.01 -17.92 6.57
CA ALA A 33 -1.50 -17.22 7.74
C ALA A 33 -2.34 -18.09 8.71
N GLY A 34 -2.58 -19.37 8.39
CA GLY A 34 -3.41 -20.28 9.17
C GLY A 34 -4.91 -19.95 9.09
N LEU A 35 -5.33 -19.22 8.06
CA LEU A 35 -6.71 -18.76 7.90
C LEU A 35 -7.51 -19.69 6.99
N SER A 36 -8.84 -19.62 7.11
CA SER A 36 -9.72 -20.45 6.28
C SER A 36 -9.58 -20.07 4.80
N THR A 37 -9.27 -21.05 3.96
CA THR A 37 -9.28 -20.95 2.49
C THR A 37 -10.62 -21.35 1.89
N GLN A 38 -11.45 -22.07 2.65
CA GLN A 38 -12.72 -22.59 2.17
C GLN A 38 -13.85 -21.61 2.47
N ARG A 39 -14.47 -21.11 1.40
CA ARG A 39 -15.71 -20.36 1.52
C ARG A 39 -16.83 -21.32 1.93
N SER A 40 -17.45 -21.07 3.09
CA SER A 40 -18.65 -21.81 3.50
C SER A 40 -19.71 -21.72 2.40
N ARG A 41 -20.26 -22.86 2.00
CA ARG A 41 -21.38 -22.95 1.05
C ARG A 41 -22.72 -22.60 1.71
N VAL A 42 -22.78 -22.67 3.04
CA VAL A 42 -23.97 -22.30 3.81
C VAL A 42 -23.98 -20.77 3.95
N PRO A 43 -25.08 -20.08 3.61
CA PRO A 43 -25.25 -18.67 3.89
C PRO A 43 -24.91 -18.42 5.35
N SER A 44 -23.83 -17.68 5.58
CA SER A 44 -23.41 -17.35 6.92
C SER A 44 -24.47 -16.44 7.53
N LEU A 45 -25.25 -16.96 8.49
CA LEU A 45 -26.11 -16.12 9.32
C LEU A 45 -25.30 -15.11 10.16
N ARG A 46 -23.96 -15.13 10.11
CA ARG A 46 -23.11 -14.08 10.71
C ARG A 46 -23.32 -12.69 10.10
N ALA A 47 -23.96 -12.58 8.92
CA ALA A 47 -24.40 -11.28 8.42
C ALA A 47 -25.56 -10.70 9.26
N LEU A 48 -26.40 -11.57 9.84
CA LEU A 48 -27.47 -11.20 10.78
C LEU A 48 -26.94 -11.16 12.23
N GLY A 49 -25.99 -12.03 12.55
CA GLY A 49 -25.22 -12.05 13.80
C GLY A 49 -23.80 -11.57 13.57
N VAL A 50 -23.64 -10.31 13.15
CA VAL A 50 -22.46 -9.44 13.34
C VAL A 50 -21.20 -10.22 13.78
N GLY A 51 -20.53 -10.91 12.84
CA GLY A 51 -19.39 -11.77 13.15
C GLY A 51 -18.26 -11.04 13.90
N PRO A 52 -17.36 -11.74 14.62
CA PRO A 52 -16.42 -11.11 15.55
C PRO A 52 -15.51 -10.06 14.89
N ILE A 53 -15.19 -10.22 13.60
CA ILE A 53 -14.27 -9.30 12.88
C ILE A 53 -15.04 -8.15 12.21
N ARG A 54 -16.09 -8.43 11.43
CA ARG A 54 -16.88 -7.38 10.74
C ARG A 54 -17.74 -6.56 11.69
N GLY A 55 -18.00 -7.10 12.87
CA GLY A 55 -19.04 -6.61 13.75
C GLY A 55 -18.61 -5.72 14.90
N HIS A 56 -17.35 -5.80 15.29
CA HIS A 56 -16.77 -5.03 16.38
C HIS A 56 -15.34 -4.61 16.01
N GLY A 57 -14.82 -3.58 16.67
CA GLY A 57 -13.44 -3.11 16.52
C GLY A 57 -13.04 -2.76 15.08
N ALA A 58 -11.79 -3.06 14.73
CA ALA A 58 -11.15 -2.57 13.51
C ALA A 58 -11.78 -3.06 12.21
N GLY A 59 -12.35 -4.27 12.19
CA GLY A 59 -13.06 -4.72 11.00
C GLY A 59 -14.36 -3.93 10.80
N ARG A 60 -15.18 -3.70 11.84
CA ARG A 60 -16.35 -2.82 11.73
C ARG A 60 -15.98 -1.42 11.24
N GLU A 61 -14.95 -0.82 11.84
CA GLU A 61 -14.50 0.51 11.43
C GLU A 61 -13.93 0.52 10.00
N PHE A 62 -13.37 -0.58 9.52
CA PHE A 62 -12.92 -0.74 8.13
C PHE A 62 -14.11 -0.59 7.17
N PHE A 63 -15.19 -1.35 7.38
CA PHE A 63 -16.40 -1.26 6.55
C PHE A 63 -17.10 0.09 6.65
N ARG A 64 -17.10 0.68 7.85
CA ARG A 64 -17.74 1.98 8.10
C ARG A 64 -16.99 3.14 7.45
N HIS A 65 -15.66 3.15 7.55
CA HIS A 65 -14.83 4.28 7.14
C HIS A 65 -14.14 4.08 5.79
N PHE A 66 -14.13 2.89 5.22
CA PHE A 66 -13.46 2.66 3.94
C PHE A 66 -14.39 1.86 3.00
N PRO A 67 -15.55 2.41 2.62
CA PRO A 67 -16.57 1.66 1.87
C PRO A 67 -16.05 1.18 0.51
N HIS A 68 -15.31 2.02 -0.24
CA HIS A 68 -14.73 1.61 -1.53
C HIS A 68 -13.74 0.45 -1.36
N GLN A 69 -12.85 0.54 -0.38
CA GLN A 69 -11.84 -0.49 -0.10
C GLN A 69 -12.51 -1.78 0.43
N SER A 70 -13.63 -1.65 1.13
CA SER A 70 -14.45 -2.77 1.59
C SER A 70 -15.13 -3.50 0.45
N GLU A 71 -15.74 -2.77 -0.49
CA GLU A 71 -16.29 -3.35 -1.71
C GLU A 71 -15.19 -4.03 -2.56
N ARG A 72 -14.02 -3.39 -2.66
CA ARG A 72 -12.84 -3.97 -3.33
C ARG A 72 -12.38 -5.25 -2.65
N LEU A 73 -12.33 -5.28 -1.32
CA LEU A 73 -11.98 -6.46 -0.52
C LEU A 73 -12.97 -7.62 -0.78
N GLU A 74 -14.26 -7.31 -0.90
CA GLU A 74 -15.29 -8.31 -1.21
C GLU A 74 -15.17 -8.86 -2.64
N GLY A 75 -14.88 -8.01 -3.62
CA GLY A 75 -14.56 -8.45 -4.99
C GLY A 75 -13.33 -9.35 -5.02
N LEU A 76 -12.26 -8.93 -4.34
CA LEU A 76 -11.00 -9.66 -4.22
C LEU A 76 -11.21 -11.05 -3.62
N ALA A 77 -11.87 -11.13 -2.47
CA ALA A 77 -12.20 -12.38 -1.81
C ALA A 77 -13.05 -13.29 -2.69
N ARG A 78 -14.07 -12.72 -3.35
CA ARG A 78 -14.99 -13.48 -4.20
C ARG A 78 -14.27 -14.15 -5.36
N SER A 79 -13.40 -13.42 -6.06
CA SER A 79 -12.71 -13.93 -7.25
C SER A 79 -11.55 -14.86 -6.89
N ALA A 80 -10.84 -14.59 -5.78
CA ALA A 80 -9.80 -15.49 -5.26
C ALA A 80 -10.36 -16.80 -4.66
N GLY A 81 -11.67 -16.86 -4.39
CA GLY A 81 -12.33 -18.03 -3.84
C GLY A 81 -12.12 -18.23 -2.33
N VAL A 82 -11.82 -17.16 -1.59
CA VAL A 82 -11.55 -17.20 -0.14
C VAL A 82 -12.64 -16.50 0.67
N PRO A 83 -12.80 -16.81 1.96
CA PRO A 83 -13.61 -16.01 2.87
C PRO A 83 -13.07 -14.58 2.97
N VAL A 84 -13.96 -13.61 2.85
CA VAL A 84 -13.61 -12.19 3.03
C VAL A 84 -13.08 -11.87 4.42
N ASP A 85 -13.54 -12.58 5.45
CA ASP A 85 -13.02 -12.42 6.81
C ASP A 85 -11.54 -12.84 6.91
N SER A 86 -11.10 -13.83 6.11
CA SER A 86 -9.68 -14.20 6.04
C SER A 86 -8.84 -13.09 5.42
N LEU A 87 -9.32 -12.44 4.34
CA LEU A 87 -8.59 -11.31 3.76
C LEU A 87 -8.62 -10.08 4.68
N LEU A 88 -9.73 -9.83 5.36
CA LEU A 88 -9.82 -8.78 6.35
C LEU A 88 -8.82 -9.00 7.49
N ASP A 89 -8.68 -10.23 7.98
CA ASP A 89 -7.69 -10.58 8.99
C ASP A 89 -6.26 -10.25 8.53
N LEU A 90 -5.89 -10.61 7.29
CA LEU A 90 -4.60 -10.23 6.70
C LEU A 90 -4.38 -8.71 6.71
N HIS A 91 -5.41 -7.90 6.40
CA HIS A 91 -5.29 -6.44 6.49
C HIS A 91 -5.14 -5.97 7.93
N LEU A 92 -5.86 -6.56 8.89
CA LEU A 92 -5.80 -6.14 10.29
C LEU A 92 -4.47 -6.50 10.95
N ARG A 93 -3.80 -7.57 10.50
CA ARG A 93 -2.45 -7.95 10.94
C ARG A 93 -1.40 -6.87 10.67
N ILE A 94 -1.55 -6.09 9.61
CA ILE A 94 -0.68 -4.94 9.27
C ILE A 94 -0.59 -3.95 10.44
N ARG A 95 -1.67 -3.80 11.23
CA ARG A 95 -1.71 -2.86 12.37
C ARG A 95 -0.76 -3.26 13.50
N ALA A 96 -0.52 -4.56 13.67
CA ALA A 96 0.39 -5.06 14.69
C ALA A 96 1.86 -4.83 14.30
N GLY A 97 2.14 -4.75 12.99
CA GLY A 97 3.50 -4.74 12.49
C GLY A 97 4.23 -6.04 12.87
N GLY A 98 5.56 -5.98 12.88
CA GLY A 98 6.43 -7.11 13.19
C GLY A 98 6.17 -8.36 12.34
N SER A 99 6.58 -9.53 12.82
CA SER A 99 6.45 -10.80 12.10
C SER A 99 5.03 -11.11 11.58
N VAL A 100 3.99 -10.63 12.29
CA VAL A 100 2.59 -10.83 11.93
C VAL A 100 2.18 -10.01 10.70
N GLY A 101 2.84 -8.88 10.43
CA GLY A 101 2.63 -8.06 9.22
C GLY A 101 3.31 -8.61 7.95
N GLY A 102 4.04 -9.73 8.07
CA GLY A 102 4.64 -10.45 6.94
C GLY A 102 5.64 -9.59 6.16
N LEU A 103 5.61 -9.71 4.83
CA LEU A 103 6.52 -9.01 3.91
C LEU A 103 6.57 -7.49 4.13
N LEU A 104 5.48 -6.87 4.57
CA LEU A 104 5.40 -5.41 4.78
C LEU A 104 6.14 -4.92 6.03
N SER A 105 6.37 -5.82 7.00
CA SER A 105 7.09 -5.51 8.23
C SER A 105 8.61 -5.69 8.10
N ARG A 106 9.07 -6.30 7.02
CA ARG A 106 10.50 -6.44 6.75
C ARG A 106 11.15 -5.09 6.51
N ARG A 107 12.46 -5.04 6.76
CA ARG A 107 13.27 -3.84 6.62
C ARG A 107 13.09 -3.24 5.22
N ALA A 108 12.74 -1.96 5.20
CA ALA A 108 12.66 -1.17 3.99
C ALA A 108 13.22 0.24 4.24
N ALA A 109 13.90 0.76 3.24
CA ALA A 109 14.36 2.13 3.19
C ALA A 109 13.43 2.95 2.29
N LEU A 110 13.14 4.17 2.71
CA LEU A 110 12.41 5.18 1.96
C LEU A 110 13.29 6.44 1.88
N ARG A 111 13.40 6.99 0.68
CA ARG A 111 14.07 8.25 0.39
C ARG A 111 13.11 9.20 -0.30
N ALA A 112 13.18 10.46 0.07
CA ALA A 112 12.52 11.54 -0.66
C ALA A 112 13.54 12.62 -0.93
N ARG A 113 13.58 13.10 -2.17
CA ARG A 113 14.48 14.19 -2.56
C ARG A 113 13.68 15.25 -3.30
N ALA A 114 13.63 16.45 -2.73
CA ALA A 114 13.19 17.63 -3.44
C ALA A 114 14.41 18.35 -4.04
N THR A 115 14.35 18.67 -5.32
CA THR A 115 15.36 19.39 -6.09
C THR A 115 14.73 20.61 -6.77
N GLY A 116 15.56 21.58 -7.18
CA GLY A 116 15.13 22.85 -7.76
C GLY A 116 15.12 23.98 -6.72
N GLY A 117 15.68 25.13 -7.13
CA GLY A 117 15.88 26.32 -6.29
C GLY A 117 15.29 27.61 -6.90
N ARG A 118 15.76 28.78 -6.46
CA ARG A 118 15.32 30.07 -7.03
C ARG A 118 15.58 30.11 -8.54
N GLY A 119 14.50 30.04 -9.33
CA GLY A 119 14.53 30.12 -10.79
C GLY A 119 14.44 28.79 -11.53
N GLU A 120 14.50 27.65 -10.84
CA GLU A 120 14.33 26.31 -11.44
C GLU A 120 12.98 25.70 -11.03
N LEU A 121 12.40 24.89 -11.91
CA LEU A 121 11.19 24.13 -11.58
C LEU A 121 11.52 23.13 -10.47
N LYS A 122 10.81 23.22 -9.34
CA LYS A 122 10.93 22.23 -8.25
C LYS A 122 10.49 20.86 -8.75
N ARG A 123 11.21 19.82 -8.32
CA ARG A 123 10.93 18.41 -8.64
C ARG A 123 11.15 17.55 -7.41
N ALA A 124 10.24 16.64 -7.16
CA ALA A 124 10.38 15.63 -6.12
C ALA A 124 10.63 14.25 -6.75
N LEU A 125 11.45 13.44 -6.10
CA LEU A 125 11.62 12.03 -6.40
C LEU A 125 11.46 11.24 -5.11
N LEU A 126 10.59 10.23 -5.13
CA LEU A 126 10.44 9.29 -4.02
C LEU A 126 11.07 7.95 -4.42
N GLU A 127 11.77 7.32 -3.51
CA GLU A 127 12.38 6.00 -3.69
C GLU A 127 12.06 5.12 -2.50
N ARG A 128 11.72 3.86 -2.75
CA ARG A 128 11.59 2.85 -1.69
C ARG A 128 12.22 1.54 -2.11
N SER A 129 12.93 0.91 -1.17
CA SER A 129 13.33 -0.49 -1.30
C SER A 129 12.16 -1.43 -1.02
N LEU A 130 12.08 -2.50 -1.77
CA LEU A 130 11.06 -3.53 -1.66
C LEU A 130 11.73 -4.79 -1.10
N PRO A 131 11.37 -5.23 0.11
CA PRO A 131 11.93 -6.46 0.66
C PRO A 131 11.57 -7.63 -0.24
N LEU A 132 12.49 -8.58 -0.39
CA LEU A 132 12.23 -9.79 -1.17
C LEU A 132 11.31 -10.73 -0.38
N PRO A 133 10.37 -11.42 -1.04
CA PRO A 133 9.60 -12.50 -0.42
C PRO A 133 10.53 -13.67 -0.07
N ILE A 134 10.22 -14.40 1.01
CA ILE A 134 10.86 -15.70 1.30
C ILE A 134 10.07 -16.83 0.65
N ASP A 135 10.61 -18.05 0.69
CA ASP A 135 9.95 -19.23 0.17
C ASP A 135 8.53 -19.40 0.74
N GLY A 136 7.55 -19.47 -0.16
CA GLY A 136 6.15 -19.61 0.22
C GLY A 136 5.39 -18.29 0.39
N GLU A 137 6.06 -17.14 0.34
CA GLU A 137 5.39 -15.84 0.33
C GLU A 137 5.17 -15.29 -1.09
N SER A 138 4.16 -14.45 -1.20
CA SER A 138 3.81 -13.72 -2.41
C SER A 138 4.61 -12.42 -2.49
N GLY A 139 5.29 -12.24 -3.62
CA GLY A 139 5.97 -10.99 -3.93
C GLY A 139 5.02 -9.84 -4.25
N PHE A 140 5.61 -8.65 -4.43
CA PHE A 140 4.89 -7.46 -4.86
C PHE A 140 4.35 -7.60 -6.29
N ILE A 141 3.27 -6.85 -6.55
CA ILE A 141 2.64 -6.72 -7.87
C ILE A 141 2.65 -5.26 -8.33
N LEU A 142 2.67 -5.08 -9.64
CA LEU A 142 2.35 -3.80 -10.27
C LEU A 142 0.86 -3.77 -10.59
N ARG A 143 0.18 -2.70 -10.20
CA ARG A 143 -1.26 -2.54 -10.38
C ARG A 143 -1.57 -1.27 -11.13
N GLU A 144 -2.35 -1.42 -12.19
CA GLU A 144 -2.89 -0.35 -13.01
C GLU A 144 -4.33 -0.12 -12.57
N SER A 145 -4.58 0.88 -11.73
CA SER A 145 -5.90 1.17 -11.16
C SER A 145 -6.63 2.23 -11.99
N ARG A 146 -7.81 1.89 -12.51
CA ARG A 146 -8.68 2.77 -13.31
C ARG A 146 -10.09 2.81 -12.71
N PRO A 147 -10.26 3.48 -11.55
CA PRO A 147 -11.55 3.51 -10.87
C PRO A 147 -12.59 4.26 -11.70
N ALA A 148 -13.86 3.85 -11.61
CA ALA A 148 -14.97 4.56 -12.26
C ALA A 148 -15.15 6.00 -11.74
N VAL A 149 -14.72 6.26 -10.50
CA VAL A 149 -14.73 7.58 -9.86
C VAL A 149 -13.42 7.78 -9.09
N GLY A 150 -12.79 8.93 -9.31
CA GLY A 150 -11.49 9.29 -8.75
C GLY A 150 -10.40 9.28 -9.81
N PHE A 151 -9.15 9.27 -9.36
CA PHE A 151 -7.98 9.33 -10.23
C PHE A 151 -7.49 7.94 -10.64
N CYS A 152 -7.06 7.78 -11.89
CA CYS A 152 -6.26 6.64 -12.33
C CYS A 152 -4.88 6.65 -11.66
N SER A 153 -4.31 5.48 -11.38
CA SER A 153 -3.02 5.35 -10.69
C SER A 153 -2.23 4.12 -11.12
N ILE A 154 -0.90 4.22 -11.01
CA ILE A 154 0.03 3.10 -11.10
C ILE A 154 0.59 2.85 -9.70
N GLU A 155 0.51 1.61 -9.25
CA GLU A 155 0.66 1.26 -7.84
C GLU A 155 1.53 0.00 -7.67
N ILE A 156 2.34 -0.04 -6.62
CA ILE A 156 2.94 -1.27 -6.09
C ILE A 156 2.13 -1.70 -4.87
N GLY A 157 1.82 -2.99 -4.79
CA GLY A 157 1.10 -3.58 -3.66
C GLY A 157 1.35 -5.08 -3.54
N LEU A 158 0.60 -5.73 -2.66
CA LEU A 158 0.60 -7.19 -2.55
C LEU A 158 -0.67 -7.79 -3.19
N PRO A 159 -0.63 -9.03 -3.69
CA PRO A 159 -1.77 -9.71 -4.30
C PRO A 159 -3.09 -9.63 -3.53
N TRP A 160 -3.03 -9.75 -2.21
CA TRP A 160 -4.19 -9.76 -1.31
C TRP A 160 -4.54 -8.38 -0.75
N LEU A 161 -3.74 -7.35 -1.01
CA LEU A 161 -3.88 -6.03 -0.40
C LEU A 161 -4.74 -5.10 -1.26
N VAL A 162 -5.77 -4.49 -0.68
CA VAL A 162 -6.59 -3.48 -1.38
C VAL A 162 -5.90 -2.12 -1.47
N SER A 163 -4.98 -1.85 -0.53
CA SER A 163 -4.08 -0.70 -0.56
C SER A 163 -2.85 -0.91 -1.44
N ALA A 164 -2.26 0.20 -1.88
CA ALA A 164 -0.90 0.24 -2.38
C ALA A 164 0.10 0.51 -1.23
N VAL A 165 1.37 0.17 -1.45
CA VAL A 165 2.50 0.59 -0.61
C VAL A 165 3.24 1.77 -1.23
N ALA A 166 3.15 1.93 -2.55
CA ALA A 166 3.69 3.05 -3.29
C ALA A 166 2.84 3.25 -4.55
N GLY A 167 2.66 4.49 -5.00
CA GLY A 167 2.00 4.75 -6.26
C GLY A 167 1.97 6.21 -6.63
N VAL A 168 1.63 6.47 -7.89
CA VAL A 168 1.42 7.82 -8.43
C VAL A 168 0.11 7.83 -9.20
N ASN A 169 -0.69 8.89 -9.02
CA ASN A 169 -1.94 9.06 -9.74
C ASN A 169 -1.81 10.02 -10.93
N GLU A 170 -2.85 10.10 -11.75
CA GLU A 170 -2.87 10.93 -12.95
C GLU A 170 -2.89 12.43 -12.66
N GLY A 171 -3.25 12.84 -11.44
CA GLY A 171 -3.08 14.21 -10.94
C GLY A 171 -1.62 14.57 -10.63
N GLY A 172 -0.74 13.56 -10.53
CA GLY A 172 0.65 13.72 -10.14
C GLY A 172 0.86 13.75 -8.63
N LEU A 173 -0.09 13.25 -7.84
CA LEU A 173 0.13 12.94 -6.43
C LEU A 173 0.80 11.56 -6.33
N ALA A 174 2.01 11.54 -5.78
CA ALA A 174 2.75 10.34 -5.42
C ALA A 174 2.66 10.10 -3.91
N VAL A 175 2.43 8.85 -3.52
CA VAL A 175 2.36 8.44 -2.12
C VAL A 175 3.17 7.17 -1.92
N MET A 176 3.99 7.16 -0.88
CA MET A 176 4.84 6.05 -0.53
C MET A 176 4.74 5.78 0.96
N ALA A 177 4.25 4.60 1.32
CA ALA A 177 4.31 4.14 2.69
C ALA A 177 5.78 3.92 3.08
N GLY A 178 6.13 4.21 4.32
CA GLY A 178 7.38 3.82 4.97
C GLY A 178 7.30 2.40 5.51
N PRO A 179 8.38 1.90 6.12
CA PRO A 179 8.37 0.60 6.78
C PRO A 179 7.31 0.57 7.89
N LEU A 180 6.68 -0.60 8.07
CA LEU A 180 5.83 -0.83 9.24
C LEU A 180 6.74 -1.01 10.46
N LEU A 181 6.44 -0.28 11.53
CA LEU A 181 7.11 -0.45 12.81
C LEU A 181 6.24 -1.28 13.75
N TRP A 182 6.84 -1.85 14.80
CA TRP A 182 6.07 -2.53 15.83
C TRP A 182 5.13 -1.55 16.52
N GLY A 183 3.86 -1.89 16.52
CA GLY A 183 2.83 -1.16 17.24
C GLY A 183 1.99 -2.11 18.07
N THR A 184 1.50 -1.64 19.21
CA THR A 184 0.46 -2.36 19.96
C THR A 184 -0.88 -1.79 19.52
N PRO A 185 -1.70 -2.52 18.73
CA PRO A 185 -2.98 -2.01 18.30
C PRO A 185 -3.87 -1.70 19.51
N GLY A 186 -4.47 -0.51 19.53
CA GLY A 186 -5.38 -0.08 20.58
C GLY A 186 -6.67 -0.90 20.60
N ARG A 187 -7.28 -0.97 21.79
CA ARG A 187 -8.48 -1.80 22.06
C ARG A 187 -9.72 -1.41 21.24
N GLU A 188 -9.93 -0.13 20.95
CA GLU A 188 -11.15 0.30 20.23
C GLU A 188 -11.09 0.07 18.71
N GLY A 189 -9.94 -0.38 18.19
CA GLY A 189 -9.82 -0.95 16.85
C GLY A 189 -10.10 0.02 15.71
N TRP A 190 -9.12 0.83 15.29
CA TRP A 190 -9.21 1.55 14.02
C TRP A 190 -8.60 0.74 12.87
N PRO A 191 -8.97 0.99 11.60
CA PRO A 191 -8.38 0.31 10.45
C PRO A 191 -6.89 0.65 10.26
N PRO A 192 -6.13 -0.15 9.50
CA PRO A 192 -4.71 0.11 9.24
C PRO A 192 -4.48 1.46 8.57
N SER A 193 -3.47 2.20 9.03
CA SER A 193 -3.06 3.48 8.43
C SER A 193 -2.65 3.36 6.96
N LEU A 194 -2.22 2.19 6.51
CA LEU A 194 -1.93 1.88 5.10
C LEU A 194 -3.13 2.10 4.15
N LEU A 195 -4.37 2.12 4.67
CA LEU A 195 -5.55 2.48 3.87
C LEU A 195 -5.50 3.93 3.35
N LEU A 196 -4.79 4.81 4.05
CA LEU A 196 -4.64 6.20 3.63
C LEU A 196 -3.92 6.34 2.30
N VAL A 197 -2.98 5.43 1.98
CA VAL A 197 -2.26 5.46 0.70
C VAL A 197 -3.24 5.36 -0.47
N GLN A 198 -4.14 4.38 -0.41
CA GLN A 198 -5.12 4.18 -1.49
C GLN A 198 -6.13 5.32 -1.58
N GLU A 199 -6.62 5.80 -0.43
CA GLU A 199 -7.54 6.94 -0.41
C GLU A 199 -6.87 8.21 -0.96
N CYS A 200 -5.58 8.41 -0.70
CA CYS A 200 -4.83 9.52 -1.25
C CYS A 200 -4.78 9.45 -2.78
N LEU A 201 -4.29 8.32 -3.30
CA LEU A 201 -4.11 8.11 -4.74
C LEU A 201 -5.43 8.19 -5.50
N GLN A 202 -6.53 7.68 -4.94
CA GLN A 202 -7.82 7.67 -5.63
C GLN A 202 -8.56 9.02 -5.58
N ARG A 203 -8.35 9.85 -4.55
CA ARG A 203 -9.25 10.99 -4.27
C ARG A 203 -8.65 12.38 -4.43
N PHE A 204 -7.34 12.54 -4.33
CA PHE A 204 -6.72 13.86 -4.28
C PHE A 204 -5.78 14.09 -5.46
N GLU A 205 -5.90 15.29 -6.02
CA GLU A 205 -5.01 15.77 -7.07
C GLU A 205 -3.69 16.27 -6.49
N ASP A 206 -3.74 16.84 -5.28
CA ASP A 206 -2.64 17.59 -4.68
C ASP A 206 -2.31 17.15 -3.24
N LEU A 207 -1.17 17.65 -2.77
CA LEU A 207 -0.67 17.36 -1.44
C LEU A 207 -1.56 17.96 -0.33
N LYS A 208 -2.12 19.15 -0.56
CA LYS A 208 -2.87 19.88 0.47
C LYS A 208 -4.12 19.12 0.91
N GLY A 209 -4.93 18.65 -0.05
CA GLY A 209 -6.12 17.86 0.23
C GLY A 209 -5.79 16.52 0.89
N ALA A 210 -4.75 15.85 0.39
CA ALA A 210 -4.30 14.57 0.92
C ALA A 210 -3.82 14.66 2.39
N LEU A 211 -3.07 15.70 2.75
CA LEU A 211 -2.59 15.89 4.12
C LEU A 211 -3.72 16.17 5.11
N ASP A 212 -4.67 17.03 4.73
CA ASP A 212 -5.84 17.32 5.57
C ASP A 212 -6.64 16.04 5.84
N TRP A 213 -6.84 15.22 4.80
CA TRP A 213 -7.52 13.93 4.92
C TRP A 213 -6.77 12.96 5.85
N CYS A 214 -5.47 12.78 5.63
CA CYS A 214 -4.64 11.90 6.46
C CYS A 214 -4.65 12.27 7.95
N CYS A 215 -4.70 13.56 8.28
CA CYS A 215 -4.72 14.02 9.67
C CYS A 215 -6.06 13.79 10.37
N LYS A 216 -7.17 13.77 9.62
CA LYS A 216 -8.54 13.65 10.15
C LYS A 216 -9.10 12.24 10.07
N ARG A 217 -8.65 11.44 9.09
CA ARG A 217 -9.21 10.11 8.86
C ARG A 217 -8.80 9.16 9.97
N PRO A 218 -9.74 8.37 10.49
CA PRO A 218 -9.42 7.63 11.68
C PRO A 218 -8.87 6.25 11.30
N VAL A 219 -7.61 6.08 11.63
CA VAL A 219 -6.78 4.91 11.35
C VAL A 219 -5.85 4.66 12.53
N GLU A 220 -5.20 3.51 12.52
CA GLU A 220 -4.21 3.14 13.51
C GLU A 220 -3.04 2.35 12.93
N GLY A 221 -1.88 2.49 13.57
CA GLY A 221 -0.65 1.79 13.26
C GLY A 221 0.58 2.66 13.51
N GLU A 222 1.75 2.05 13.49
CA GLU A 222 3.04 2.73 13.57
C GLU A 222 3.66 2.76 12.18
N GLN A 223 3.38 3.82 11.41
CA GLN A 223 3.83 3.93 10.03
C GLN A 223 4.00 5.40 9.65
N SER A 224 5.01 5.68 8.83
CA SER A 224 5.15 6.98 8.16
C SER A 224 4.74 6.86 6.70
N PHE A 225 4.25 7.94 6.11
CA PHE A 225 3.97 8.06 4.67
C PHE A 225 4.69 9.28 4.16
N VAL A 226 5.29 9.18 2.98
CA VAL A 226 5.82 10.34 2.27
C VAL A 226 4.95 10.58 1.04
N LEU A 227 4.52 11.83 0.90
CA LEU A 227 3.70 12.31 -0.19
C LEU A 227 4.48 13.37 -0.95
N ALA A 228 4.33 13.38 -2.26
CA ALA A 228 4.83 14.44 -3.12
C ALA A 228 3.84 14.73 -4.24
N ASP A 229 3.76 15.97 -4.70
CA ASP A 229 2.89 16.34 -5.82
C ASP A 229 3.69 16.83 -7.04
N ALA A 230 2.98 17.10 -8.14
CA ALA A 230 3.56 17.53 -9.41
C ALA A 230 4.27 18.90 -9.33
N THR A 231 4.08 19.67 -8.25
CA THR A 231 4.79 20.93 -8.03
C THR A 231 6.16 20.73 -7.39
N GLY A 232 6.49 19.49 -7.03
CA GLY A 232 7.70 19.13 -6.30
C GLY A 232 7.62 19.40 -4.79
N ALA A 233 6.43 19.74 -4.26
CA ALA A 233 6.22 19.80 -2.82
C ALA A 233 6.27 18.39 -2.23
N VAL A 234 6.83 18.28 -1.03
CA VAL A 234 6.96 17.00 -0.29
C VAL A 234 6.43 17.19 1.12
N ALA A 235 5.77 16.18 1.67
CA ALA A 235 5.44 16.13 3.08
C ALA A 235 5.47 14.69 3.61
N THR A 236 5.63 14.58 4.92
CA THR A 236 5.57 13.31 5.65
C THR A 236 4.36 13.32 6.57
N VAL A 237 3.60 12.23 6.58
CA VAL A 237 2.58 11.95 7.60
C VAL A 237 3.11 10.85 8.50
N ILE A 238 3.19 11.12 9.80
CA ILE A 238 3.61 10.14 10.80
C ILE A 238 2.35 9.69 11.55
N ALA A 239 2.00 8.41 11.43
CA ALA A 239 0.97 7.77 12.24
C ALA A 239 1.62 7.03 13.41
N ARG A 240 1.17 7.33 14.63
CA ARG A 240 1.57 6.66 15.88
C ARG A 240 0.34 6.34 16.70
N GLY A 241 0.03 5.06 16.85
CA GLY A 241 -1.28 4.60 17.31
C GLY A 241 -2.36 5.32 16.52
N ARG A 242 -3.10 6.20 17.19
CA ARG A 242 -4.17 7.01 16.58
C ARG A 242 -3.76 8.43 16.24
N SER A 243 -2.62 8.89 16.72
CA SER A 243 -2.16 10.24 16.45
C SER A 243 -1.59 10.30 15.04
N ARG A 244 -1.94 11.34 14.29
CA ARG A 244 -1.35 11.61 12.97
C ARG A 244 -0.86 13.04 12.92
N ARG A 245 0.37 13.22 12.44
CA ARG A 245 0.98 14.54 12.25
C ARG A 245 1.55 14.63 10.85
N ALA A 246 1.14 15.66 10.12
CA ALA A 246 1.77 16.04 8.86
C ALA A 246 2.93 17.01 9.13
N GLN A 247 3.99 16.88 8.36
CA GLN A 247 5.14 17.79 8.34
C GLN A 247 5.54 18.03 6.89
N ALA A 248 5.54 19.30 6.46
CA ALA A 248 6.12 19.67 5.18
C ALA A 248 7.62 19.34 5.19
N GLY A 249 8.11 18.80 4.08
CA GLY A 249 9.51 18.45 3.88
C GLY A 249 10.17 19.37 2.87
N GLU A 250 11.40 19.79 3.16
CA GLU A 250 12.31 20.39 2.20
C GLU A 250 13.62 19.59 2.20
N GLY A 251 14.30 19.52 1.06
CA GLY A 251 15.58 18.82 0.94
C GLY A 251 15.45 17.30 0.82
N GLU A 252 16.34 16.58 1.51
CA GLU A 252 16.42 15.12 1.49
C GLU A 252 15.90 14.52 2.80
N LEU A 253 15.06 13.48 2.67
CA LEU A 253 14.53 12.69 3.77
C LEU A 253 14.95 11.24 3.60
N TYR A 254 15.41 10.62 4.68
CA TYR A 254 15.71 9.20 4.76
C TYR A 254 14.97 8.57 5.94
N ILE A 255 14.20 7.51 5.66
CA ILE A 255 13.50 6.71 6.67
C ILE A 255 13.88 5.26 6.43
N GLU A 256 14.38 4.59 7.45
CA GLU A 256 14.66 3.15 7.42
C GLU A 256 14.12 2.51 8.70
N GLY A 257 13.62 1.29 8.59
CA GLY A 257 13.02 0.56 9.69
C GLY A 257 12.41 -0.75 9.22
N GLY A 258 11.81 -1.49 10.14
CA GLY A 258 11.30 -2.84 9.91
C GLY A 258 12.23 -3.93 10.46
N GLU A 259 11.75 -5.17 10.42
CA GLU A 259 12.48 -6.34 10.91
C GLU A 259 13.65 -6.68 9.99
N PRO A 260 14.86 -6.90 10.52
CA PRO A 260 15.96 -7.41 9.71
C PRO A 260 15.56 -8.76 9.10
N ALA A 261 16.04 -9.06 7.90
CA ALA A 261 15.85 -10.39 7.33
C ALA A 261 16.52 -11.43 8.26
N GLU A 262 15.86 -12.56 8.52
CA GLU A 262 16.37 -13.62 9.42
C GLU A 262 17.76 -14.14 9.00
N SER A 263 18.14 -13.94 7.74
CA SER A 263 19.42 -14.33 7.16
C SER A 263 20.55 -13.29 7.26
N GLU A 264 20.32 -12.09 7.82
CA GLU A 264 21.40 -11.09 7.97
C GLU A 264 22.28 -11.42 9.20
N PRO A 265 23.58 -11.75 9.02
CA PRO A 265 24.47 -11.97 10.15
C PRO A 265 24.64 -10.67 10.95
N ALA A 266 24.39 -10.74 12.26
CA ALA A 266 24.54 -9.62 13.17
C ALA A 266 25.97 -9.06 13.11
N GLY A 267 26.12 -7.80 12.67
CA GLY A 267 27.39 -7.07 12.76
C GLY A 267 28.03 -6.59 11.45
N LYS A 268 27.39 -6.75 10.28
CA LYS A 268 27.87 -6.03 9.08
C LYS A 268 27.46 -4.55 9.14
N PRO A 269 28.40 -3.60 8.91
CA PRO A 269 28.09 -2.17 8.85
C PRO A 269 27.04 -1.89 7.77
N GLY A 270 26.16 -0.93 8.06
CA GLY A 270 24.93 -0.66 7.31
C GLY A 270 25.09 -0.53 5.80
N PRO A 271 24.01 -0.73 5.04
CA PRO A 271 24.07 -1.01 3.61
C PRO A 271 24.71 0.15 2.84
N THR A 272 25.97 -0.05 2.41
CA THR A 272 26.42 0.52 1.13
C THR A 272 25.42 0.05 0.08
N ARG A 273 24.87 1.01 -0.68
CA ARG A 273 23.84 0.84 -1.74
C ARG A 273 23.89 -0.57 -2.32
N ASP A 274 23.09 -1.46 -1.73
CA ASP A 274 23.10 -2.86 -2.14
C ASP A 274 22.28 -2.90 -3.43
N ASP A 275 22.97 -3.17 -4.54
CA ASP A 275 22.37 -3.31 -5.88
C ASP A 275 21.48 -4.56 -5.97
N SER A 276 21.45 -5.40 -4.94
CA SER A 276 20.63 -6.62 -4.89
C SER A 276 19.19 -6.43 -4.39
N VAL A 277 18.81 -5.22 -3.94
CA VAL A 277 17.46 -4.97 -3.40
C VAL A 277 16.56 -4.36 -4.46
N ASP A 278 15.39 -4.94 -4.66
CA ASP A 278 14.33 -4.40 -5.52
C ASP A 278 13.97 -2.98 -5.08
N ARG A 279 13.77 -2.06 -6.04
CA ARG A 279 13.50 -0.64 -5.77
C ARG A 279 12.41 -0.08 -6.65
N VAL A 280 11.60 0.79 -6.08
CA VAL A 280 10.60 1.59 -6.79
C VAL A 280 10.92 3.08 -6.65
N TRP A 281 10.83 3.80 -7.77
CA TRP A 281 10.91 5.25 -7.83
C TRP A 281 9.60 5.83 -8.35
N LEU A 282 9.17 6.94 -7.74
CA LEU A 282 8.02 7.71 -8.17
C LEU A 282 8.48 9.12 -8.54
N ASP A 283 8.18 9.52 -9.76
CA ASP A 283 8.30 10.90 -10.25
C ASP A 283 6.87 11.47 -10.39
N PRO A 284 6.38 12.25 -9.40
CA PRO A 284 5.06 12.88 -9.47
C PRO A 284 4.94 13.89 -10.62
N THR A 285 6.02 14.58 -10.99
CA THR A 285 6.01 15.59 -12.07
C THR A 285 5.82 14.91 -13.42
N ALA A 286 6.54 13.81 -13.66
CA ALA A 286 6.41 13.01 -14.86
C ALA A 286 5.28 11.96 -14.80
N ARG A 287 4.58 11.86 -13.65
CA ARG A 287 3.52 10.86 -13.36
C ARG A 287 3.97 9.44 -13.67
N ARG A 288 5.17 9.12 -13.20
CA ARG A 288 5.91 7.93 -13.61
C ARG A 288 6.30 7.08 -12.41
N LEU A 289 6.21 5.78 -12.62
CA LEU A 289 6.73 4.75 -11.73
C LEU A 289 7.85 4.01 -12.47
N LYS A 290 9.03 3.95 -11.86
CA LYS A 290 10.12 3.06 -12.29
C LYS A 290 10.31 1.99 -11.23
N LEU A 291 10.51 0.77 -11.67
CA LEU A 291 10.77 -0.40 -10.82
C LEU A 291 12.03 -1.08 -11.35
N ASP A 292 12.98 -1.35 -10.48
CA ASP A 292 14.17 -2.15 -10.78
C ASP A 292 14.15 -3.34 -9.83
N ALA A 293 13.96 -4.52 -10.37
CA ALA A 293 13.72 -5.69 -9.56
C ALA A 293 14.07 -7.00 -10.28
N ALA A 294 14.77 -7.89 -9.58
CA ALA A 294 15.27 -9.16 -10.13
C ALA A 294 15.99 -9.01 -11.49
N GLY A 295 16.79 -7.93 -11.64
CA GLY A 295 17.52 -7.62 -12.88
C GLY A 295 16.65 -7.13 -14.03
N VAL A 296 15.38 -6.80 -13.78
CA VAL A 296 14.45 -6.25 -14.78
C VAL A 296 14.08 -4.82 -14.39
N ALA A 297 14.29 -3.88 -15.32
CA ALA A 297 13.81 -2.52 -15.20
C ALA A 297 12.45 -2.38 -15.91
N ILE A 298 11.42 -1.95 -15.18
CA ILE A 298 10.08 -1.68 -15.68
C ILE A 298 9.81 -0.19 -15.47
N GLU A 299 9.39 0.51 -16.53
CA GLU A 299 9.02 1.91 -16.45
C GLU A 299 7.62 2.13 -17.01
N VAL A 300 6.76 2.75 -16.20
CA VAL A 300 5.36 2.97 -16.55
C VAL A 300 4.97 4.40 -16.21
N GLY A 301 4.34 5.10 -17.14
CA GLY A 301 3.85 6.47 -16.98
C GLY A 301 2.35 6.59 -17.19
N LEU A 302 1.76 7.61 -16.56
CA LEU A 302 0.38 8.05 -16.80
C LEU A 302 0.38 9.27 -17.72
N SER A 303 -0.47 9.25 -18.74
CA SER A 303 -0.81 10.47 -19.48
C SER A 303 -1.76 11.35 -18.66
N ALA A 304 -1.98 12.59 -19.11
CA ALA A 304 -2.95 13.48 -18.48
C ALA A 304 -4.39 12.97 -18.58
N GLU A 305 -4.66 12.12 -19.58
CA GLU A 305 -5.94 11.45 -19.79
C GLU A 305 -6.02 10.08 -19.10
N GLY A 306 -5.10 9.78 -18.17
CA GLY A 306 -5.11 8.51 -17.43
C GLY A 306 -4.67 7.29 -18.24
N ARG A 307 -4.14 7.48 -19.47
CA ARG A 307 -3.66 6.35 -20.28
C ARG A 307 -2.29 5.91 -19.80
N ILE A 308 -2.14 4.60 -19.64
CA ILE A 308 -0.89 4.01 -19.17
C ILE A 308 0.04 3.74 -20.35
N ARG A 309 1.28 4.22 -20.24
CA ARG A 309 2.35 4.04 -21.24
C ARG A 309 3.48 3.22 -20.62
N ARG A 310 3.87 2.13 -21.29
CA ARG A 310 5.04 1.33 -20.92
C ARG A 310 6.19 1.70 -21.86
N ALA A 311 7.35 1.99 -21.28
CA ALA A 311 8.58 2.25 -22.04
C ALA A 311 9.38 0.97 -22.24
#